data_AF-A0A970EM14-F1
#
_entry.id   AF-A0A970EM14-F1
#
_cell.length_a   1.000
_cell.length_b   1.000
_cell.length_c   1.000
_cell.angle_alpha   90.00
_cell.angle_beta   90.00
_cell.angle_gamma   90.00
#
_symmetry.space_group_name_H-M   'P 1'
#
loop_
_entity.id
_entity.type
_entity.pdbx_description
1 polymer ?
#
loop_
_entity_poly.entity_id
_entity_poly.type
_entity_poly.pdbx_seq_one_letter_code
_entity_poly.pdbx_strand_id
1 'polypeptide(L)'
;MAGGYQNYPGAQAPTIKNPQPSAGQQPKTPALNDRDRLNDMLLTEKYLTDGLNVFAREASHQSLHRDVMQILNQTHHAARELFNLMFEKGWYTLQAEQPSHIAQQQQKFTGYESQFAAPPHFRL
;
A
#
# COMPACT_ATOMS: atom_id res chain seq x y z
N MET A 1 -5.37 12.55 21.78
CA MET A 1 -6.23 13.37 20.90
C MET A 1 -6.79 12.45 19.83
N ALA A 2 -8.04 12.01 19.99
CA ALA A 2 -8.71 11.12 19.05
C ALA A 2 -9.42 11.99 17.99
N GLY A 3 -8.95 11.95 16.75
CA GLY A 3 -9.60 12.63 15.63
C GLY A 3 -10.89 11.89 15.27
N GLY A 4 -12.04 12.53 15.49
CA GLY A 4 -13.34 12.01 15.09
C GLY A 4 -13.49 12.06 13.57
N TYR A 5 -13.77 10.91 12.95
CA TYR A 5 -14.13 10.83 11.54
C TYR A 5 -15.60 11.26 11.37
N GLN A 6 -15.81 12.51 10.94
CA GLN A 6 -17.12 13.04 10.60
C GLN A 6 -17.65 12.33 9.35
N ASN A 7 -18.80 11.66 9.50
CA ASN A 7 -19.47 10.90 8.47
C ASN A 7 -20.33 11.84 7.62
N TYR A 8 -19.98 12.05 6.35
CA TYR A 8 -20.77 12.86 5.40
C TYR A 8 -21.59 11.93 4.49
N PRO A 9 -22.94 12.02 4.49
CA PRO A 9 -23.76 11.23 3.59
C PRO A 9 -23.62 11.75 2.16
N GLY A 10 -23.12 10.91 1.25
CA GLY A 10 -23.08 11.17 -0.20
C GLY A 10 -21.75 11.67 -0.78
N ALA A 11 -20.66 11.72 0.00
CA ALA A 11 -19.35 12.12 -0.53
C ALA A 11 -18.69 10.97 -1.30
N GLN A 12 -18.37 11.21 -2.58
CA GLN A 12 -17.44 10.35 -3.32
C GLN A 12 -16.09 10.38 -2.63
N ALA A 13 -15.43 9.24 -2.49
CA ALA A 13 -14.15 9.16 -1.82
C ALA A 13 -13.16 10.12 -2.49
N PRO A 14 -12.46 11.00 -1.75
CA PRO A 14 -11.61 12.00 -2.36
C PRO A 14 -10.51 11.31 -3.16
N THR A 15 -10.40 11.68 -4.43
CA THR A 15 -9.30 11.26 -5.28
C THR A 15 -8.09 12.15 -4.98
N ILE A 16 -6.99 11.56 -4.55
CA ILE A 16 -5.75 12.25 -4.21
C ILE A 16 -4.77 12.08 -5.39
N LYS A 17 -4.46 13.20 -6.06
CA LYS A 17 -3.57 13.24 -7.23
C LYS A 17 -2.94 14.62 -7.35
N ASN A 18 -1.65 14.71 -7.67
CA ASN A 18 -1.04 15.99 -8.02
C ASN A 18 -1.49 16.47 -9.41
N PRO A 19 -1.54 17.80 -9.64
CA PRO A 19 -1.82 18.36 -10.95
C PRO A 19 -0.85 17.80 -11.99
N GLN A 20 -1.38 17.26 -13.09
CA GLN A 20 -0.56 16.82 -14.20
C GLN A 20 -0.29 18.04 -15.11
N PRO A 21 0.97 18.42 -15.38
CA PRO A 21 1.26 19.51 -16.30
C PRO A 21 0.63 19.25 -17.66
N SER A 22 0.02 20.26 -18.28
CA SER A 22 -0.61 20.15 -19.61
C SER A 22 0.37 19.66 -20.68
N ALA A 23 1.66 19.95 -20.51
CA ALA A 23 2.77 19.46 -21.34
C ALA A 23 3.11 17.96 -21.15
N GLY A 24 2.54 17.31 -20.14
CA GLY A 24 2.79 15.90 -19.78
C GLY A 24 1.76 14.92 -20.33
N GLN A 25 0.86 15.34 -21.22
CA GLN A 25 0.02 14.42 -21.99
C GLN A 25 0.88 13.84 -23.13
N GLN A 26 1.75 12.89 -22.79
CA GLN A 26 2.51 12.16 -23.80
C GLN A 26 1.51 11.40 -24.71
N PRO A 27 1.60 11.54 -26.04
CA PRO A 27 0.73 10.81 -26.96
C PRO A 27 0.91 9.30 -26.74
N LYS A 28 -0.19 8.55 -26.77
CA LYS A 28 -0.14 7.08 -26.73
C LYS A 28 0.45 6.59 -28.05
N THR A 29 1.74 6.30 -28.04
CA THR A 29 2.46 5.70 -29.17
C THR A 29 2.67 4.21 -28.93
N PRO A 30 2.91 3.40 -29.97
CA PRO A 30 3.37 2.01 -29.79
C PRO A 30 4.71 1.91 -29.05
N ALA A 31 5.50 2.99 -29.02
CA ALA A 31 6.74 3.07 -28.25
C ALA A 31 6.45 3.27 -26.76
N LEU A 32 7.21 2.57 -25.92
CA LEU A 32 7.13 2.67 -24.46
C LEU A 32 7.57 4.06 -23.99
N ASN A 33 6.61 4.86 -23.52
CA ASN A 33 6.84 6.21 -23.02
C ASN A 33 7.33 6.20 -21.56
N ASP A 34 7.68 7.36 -21.01
CA ASP A 34 8.27 7.44 -19.66
C ASP A 34 7.29 6.99 -18.57
N ARG A 35 6.01 7.27 -18.75
CA ARG A 35 4.97 6.82 -17.82
C ARG A 35 4.84 5.31 -17.84
N ASP A 36 4.88 4.69 -19.01
CA ASP A 36 4.80 3.24 -19.15
C ASP A 36 6.05 2.57 -18.54
N ARG A 37 7.24 3.15 -18.74
CA ARG A 37 8.50 2.71 -18.11
C ARG A 37 8.44 2.75 -16.59
N LEU A 38 8.02 3.89 -16.01
CA LEU A 38 7.92 4.01 -14.55
C LEU A 38 6.86 3.07 -13.96
N ASN A 39 5.74 2.86 -14.66
CA ASN A 39 4.75 1.86 -14.26
C ASN A 39 5.34 0.44 -14.26
N ASP A 40 6.04 0.06 -15.33
CA ASP A 40 6.67 -1.26 -15.45
C ASP A 40 7.71 -1.50 -14.35
N MET A 41 8.57 -0.51 -14.10
CA MET A 41 9.52 -0.54 -12.98
C MET A 41 8.79 -0.70 -11.64
N LEU A 42 7.75 0.10 -11.37
CA LEU A 42 7.00 0.03 -10.11
C LEU A 42 6.31 -1.33 -9.92
N LEU A 43 5.77 -1.91 -10.99
CA LEU A 43 5.17 -3.26 -10.96
C LEU A 43 6.22 -4.33 -10.68
N THR A 44 7.40 -4.20 -11.28
CA THR A 44 8.53 -5.10 -11.05
C THR A 44 8.99 -5.06 -9.60
N GLU A 45 9.18 -3.86 -9.03
CA GLU A 45 9.57 -3.73 -7.62
C GLU A 45 8.52 -4.35 -6.68
N LYS A 46 7.22 -4.15 -6.94
CA LYS A 46 6.15 -4.79 -6.15
C LYS A 46 6.24 -6.31 -6.21
N TYR A 47 6.36 -6.87 -7.42
CA TYR A 47 6.51 -8.30 -7.62
C TYR A 47 7.72 -8.87 -6.88
N LEU A 48 8.87 -8.19 -6.94
CA LEU A 48 10.06 -8.57 -6.20
C LEU A 48 9.83 -8.51 -4.68
N THR A 49 9.19 -7.45 -4.16
CA THR A 49 8.91 -7.36 -2.72
C THR A 49 8.02 -8.49 -2.24
N ASP A 50 7.02 -8.92 -3.01
CA ASP A 50 6.14 -10.03 -2.62
C ASP A 50 6.93 -11.34 -2.49
N GLY A 51 7.76 -11.66 -3.48
CA GLY A 51 8.62 -12.84 -3.48
C GLY A 51 9.68 -12.81 -2.37
N LEU A 52 10.36 -11.67 -2.19
CA LEU A 52 11.37 -11.48 -1.16
C LEU A 52 10.78 -11.55 0.25
N ASN A 53 9.53 -11.10 0.46
CA ASN A 53 8.84 -11.27 1.74
C ASN A 53 8.57 -12.75 2.07
N VAL A 54 8.19 -13.56 1.09
CA VAL A 54 8.05 -15.02 1.29
C VAL A 54 9.41 -15.62 1.62
N PHE A 55 10.43 -15.31 0.82
CA PHE A 55 11.77 -15.86 1.04
C PHE A 55 12.35 -15.44 2.41
N ALA A 56 12.25 -14.18 2.79
CA ALA A 56 12.73 -13.69 4.08
C ALA A 56 12.09 -14.47 5.25
N ARG A 57 10.79 -14.79 5.16
CA ARG A 57 10.09 -15.56 6.20
C ARG A 57 10.53 -17.01 6.30
N GLU A 58 10.97 -17.61 5.19
CA GLU A 58 11.32 -19.03 5.10
C GLU A 58 12.84 -19.30 5.16
N ALA A 59 13.67 -18.27 5.09
CA ALA A 59 15.12 -18.38 5.15
C ALA A 59 15.60 -18.84 6.55
N SER A 60 15.96 -20.12 6.68
CA SER A 60 16.41 -20.72 7.94
C SER A 60 17.85 -20.40 8.32
N HIS A 61 18.67 -19.97 7.36
CA HIS A 61 20.07 -19.61 7.59
C HIS A 61 20.23 -18.11 7.87
N GLN A 62 20.87 -17.76 8.99
CA GLN A 62 20.87 -16.38 9.50
C GLN A 62 21.56 -15.36 8.60
N SER A 63 22.68 -15.72 7.94
CA SER A 63 23.35 -14.80 7.02
C SER A 63 22.49 -14.55 5.78
N LEU A 64 21.92 -15.62 5.22
CA LEU A 64 21.01 -15.54 4.08
C LEU A 64 19.77 -14.70 4.40
N HIS A 65 19.17 -14.92 5.58
CA HIS A 65 18.05 -14.11 6.05
C HIS A 65 18.42 -12.62 6.11
N ARG A 66 19.60 -12.28 6.66
CA ARG A 66 20.07 -10.90 6.72
C ARG A 66 20.27 -10.29 5.34
N ASP A 67 20.85 -11.04 4.40
CA ASP A 67 21.10 -10.56 3.04
C ASP A 67 19.77 -10.34 2.29
N VAL A 68 18.82 -11.27 2.41
CA VAL A 68 17.47 -11.14 1.83
C VAL A 68 16.74 -9.94 2.44
N MET A 69 16.81 -9.75 3.76
CA MET A 69 16.22 -8.57 4.41
C MET A 69 16.85 -7.26 3.94
N GLN A 70 18.17 -7.23 3.69
CA GLN A 70 18.82 -6.05 3.13
C GLN A 70 18.28 -5.74 1.73
N ILE A 71 18.22 -6.75 0.84
CA ILE A 71 17.69 -6.58 -0.52
C ILE A 71 16.23 -6.13 -0.46
N LEU A 72 15.41 -6.79 0.35
CA LEU A 72 13.99 -6.46 0.52
C LEU A 72 13.79 -4.99 0.93
N ASN A 73 14.59 -4.48 1.88
CA ASN A 73 14.53 -3.07 2.27
C ASN A 73 14.91 -2.13 1.12
N GLN A 74 15.96 -2.46 0.36
CA GLN A 74 16.37 -1.68 -0.81
C GLN A 74 15.28 -1.66 -1.90
N THR A 75 14.66 -2.80 -2.18
CA THR A 75 13.54 -2.94 -3.13
C THR A 75 12.32 -2.12 -2.67
N HIS A 76 12.00 -2.13 -1.37
CA HIS A 76 10.95 -1.27 -0.82
C HIS A 76 11.25 0.23 -1.00
N HIS A 77 12.50 0.64 -0.78
CA HIS A 77 12.92 2.02 -1.03
C HIS A 77 12.80 2.39 -2.52
N ALA A 78 13.26 1.53 -3.43
CA ALA A 78 13.13 1.76 -4.87
C ALA A 78 11.65 1.91 -5.29
N ALA A 79 10.78 1.02 -4.83
CA ALA A 79 9.33 1.11 -5.06
C ALA A 79 8.75 2.44 -4.55
N ARG A 80 9.22 2.92 -3.39
CA ARG A 80 8.76 4.18 -2.79
C ARG A 80 9.19 5.38 -3.62
N GLU A 81 10.43 5.41 -4.09
CA GLU A 81 10.95 6.50 -4.94
C GLU A 81 10.20 6.56 -6.27
N LEU A 82 9.97 5.41 -6.92
CA LEU A 82 9.17 5.33 -8.15
C LEU A 82 7.74 5.83 -7.92
N PHE A 83 7.10 5.40 -6.83
CA PHE A 83 5.78 5.87 -6.46
C PHE A 83 5.74 7.39 -6.26
N ASN A 84 6.68 7.95 -5.50
CA ASN A 84 6.75 9.39 -5.23
C ASN A 84 6.94 10.17 -6.53
N LEU A 85 7.87 9.73 -7.39
CA LEU A 85 8.13 10.36 -8.69
C LEU A 85 6.89 10.34 -9.59
N MET A 86 6.19 9.20 -9.66
CA MET A 86 4.95 9.10 -10.42
C MET A 86 3.82 9.95 -9.84
N PHE A 87 3.75 10.06 -8.50
CA PHE A 87 2.78 10.91 -7.82
C PHE A 87 3.07 12.38 -8.10
N GLU A 88 4.33 12.83 -7.97
CA GLU A 88 4.79 14.18 -8.29
C GLU A 88 4.46 14.60 -9.73
N LYS A 89 4.66 13.68 -10.69
CA LYS A 89 4.33 13.89 -12.09
C LYS A 89 2.82 13.88 -12.39
N GLY A 90 1.97 13.60 -11.40
CA GLY A 90 0.53 13.44 -11.59
C GLY A 90 0.20 12.21 -12.46
N TRP A 91 1.02 11.17 -12.44
CA TRP A 91 0.80 9.93 -13.20
C TRP A 91 0.18 8.82 -12.34
N TYR A 92 0.23 8.98 -11.02
CA TYR A 92 -0.38 8.09 -10.05
C TYR A 92 -1.54 8.77 -9.32
N THR A 93 -2.66 8.07 -9.23
CA THR A 93 -3.88 8.54 -8.56
C THR A 93 -4.17 7.61 -7.40
N LEU A 94 -4.34 8.15 -6.20
CA LEU A 94 -4.82 7.42 -5.04
C LEU A 94 -6.32 7.65 -4.89
N GLN A 95 -7.08 6.58 -4.72
CA GLN A 95 -8.46 6.67 -4.27
C GLN A 95 -8.44 6.54 -2.75
N ALA A 96 -8.89 7.57 -2.03
CA ALA A 96 -9.13 7.41 -0.61
C ALA A 96 -10.23 6.35 -0.41
N GLU A 97 -10.17 5.61 0.69
CA GLU A 97 -11.25 4.71 1.08
C GLU A 97 -12.43 5.52 1.63
N GLN A 98 -13.64 5.00 1.48
CA GLN A 98 -14.84 5.60 2.03
C GLN A 98 -14.85 5.54 3.57
N PRO A 99 -15.13 6.65 4.28
CA PRO A 99 -15.16 6.66 5.74
C PRO A 99 -16.11 5.62 6.34
N SER A 100 -17.22 5.33 5.65
CA SER A 100 -18.18 4.30 6.06
C SER A 100 -17.58 2.88 6.05
N HIS A 101 -16.74 2.55 5.07
CA HIS A 101 -16.05 1.26 5.00
C HIS A 101 -15.03 1.14 6.13
N ILE A 102 -14.28 2.20 6.42
CA ILE A 102 -13.33 2.24 7.54
C ILE A 102 -14.08 1.99 8.87
N ALA A 103 -15.18 2.72 9.12
CA ALA A 103 -16.00 2.56 10.32
C ALA A 103 -16.58 1.15 10.44
N GLN A 104 -17.03 0.56 9.32
CA GLN A 104 -17.55 -0.81 9.31
C GLN A 104 -16.47 -1.84 9.67
N GLN A 105 -15.26 -1.71 9.12
CA GLN A 105 -14.16 -2.62 9.46
C GLN A 105 -13.74 -2.46 10.92
N GLN A 106 -13.66 -1.23 11.43
CA GLN A 106 -13.39 -0.98 12.84
C GLN A 106 -14.39 -1.70 13.75
N GLN A 107 -15.69 -1.57 13.48
CA GLN A 107 -16.74 -2.26 14.25
C GLN A 107 -16.59 -3.78 14.21
N LYS A 108 -16.26 -4.37 13.04
CA LYS A 108 -16.02 -5.80 12.90
C LYS A 108 -14.86 -6.26 13.79
N PHE A 109 -13.73 -5.56 13.76
CA PHE A 109 -12.57 -5.91 14.57
C PHE A 109 -12.81 -5.73 16.07
N THR A 110 -13.51 -4.67 16.49
CA THR A 110 -13.93 -4.52 17.90
C THR A 110 -14.83 -5.67 18.35
N GLY A 111 -15.70 -6.19 17.47
CA GLY A 111 -16.50 -7.38 17.74
C GLY A 111 -15.69 -8.68 17.84
N TYR A 112 -14.50 -8.75 17.24
CA TYR A 112 -13.58 -9.88 17.44
C TYR A 112 -12.89 -9.81 18.79
N GLU A 113 -12.48 -8.63 19.27
CA GLU A 113 -11.84 -8.49 20.59
C GLU A 113 -12.75 -9.00 21.73
N SER A 114 -14.06 -8.75 21.63
CA SER A 114 -15.03 -9.27 22.62
C SER A 114 -15.14 -10.80 22.64
N GLN A 115 -14.70 -11.50 21.59
CA GLN A 115 -14.71 -12.98 21.54
C GLN A 115 -13.47 -13.60 22.20
N PHE A 116 -12.38 -12.83 22.34
CA PHE A 116 -11.15 -13.29 23.00
C PHE A 116 -11.10 -12.97 24.50
N ALA A 117 -12.01 -12.10 24.99
CA ALA A 117 -12.07 -11.67 26.39
C ALA A 117 -12.96 -12.56 27.29
N ALA A 118 -13.05 -13.87 27.04
CA ALA A 118 -13.70 -14.80 27.95
C ALA A 118 -12.70 -15.28 29.02
N PRO A 119 -12.90 -15.04 30.33
CA PRO A 119 -12.04 -15.60 31.36
C PRO A 119 -12.13 -17.13 31.34
N PRO A 120 -11.02 -17.88 31.52
CA PRO A 120 -11.08 -19.33 31.58
C PRO A 120 -11.89 -19.73 32.82
N HIS A 121 -13.09 -20.25 32.60
CA HIS A 121 -13.86 -20.91 33.64
C HIS A 121 -13.21 -22.27 33.96
N PHE A 122 -12.21 -22.27 34.85
CA PHE A 122 -11.80 -23.48 35.56
C PHE A 122 -12.81 -23.74 36.69
N ARG A 123 -13.58 -24.82 36.58
CA ARG A 123 -14.29 -25.41 37.72
C ARG A 123 -13.43 -26.56 38.26
N LEU A 124 -13.03 -26.44 39.52
CA LEU A 124 -12.51 -27.56 40.33
C LEU A 124 -13.62 -28.56 40.64
#